data_AF-A0A1C7E8B0-F1
#
_entry.id   AF-A0A1C7E8B0-F1
#
_cell.length_a   1.000
_cell.length_b   1.000
_cell.length_c   1.000
_cell.angle_alpha   90.00
_cell.angle_beta   90.00
_cell.angle_gamma   90.00
#
_symmetry.space_group_name_H-M   'P 1'
#
loop_
_entity.id
_entity.type
_entity.pdbx_description
1 polymer ?
#
loop_
_entity_poly.entity_id
_entity_poly.type
_entity_poly.pdbx_seq_one_letter_code
_entity_poly.pdbx_strand_id
1 'polypeptide(L)' 'MGFWYMLLLFIGICLFFAGILPKRGFPLVVKIGLLGGGALCIGFSLFMFSPGSAEIMADLLGL' A
#
# COMPACT_ATOMS: atom_id res chain seq x y z
N MET A 1 -0.64 11.35 13.68
CA MET A 1 -0.95 11.25 12.24
C MET A 1 -0.09 10.19 11.54
N GLY A 2 1.24 10.17 11.72
CA GLY A 2 2.12 9.17 11.08
C GLY A 2 1.91 7.68 11.49
N PHE A 3 1.32 7.41 12.66
CA PHE A 3 1.04 6.05 13.13
C PHE A 3 0.08 5.28 12.19
N TRP A 4 -0.92 5.97 11.64
CA TRP A 4 -1.88 5.36 10.70
C TRP A 4 -1.22 4.98 9.37
N TYR A 5 -0.28 5.79 8.88
CA TYR A 5 0.50 5.48 7.67
C TYR A 5 1.45 4.30 7.89
N MET A 6 2.04 4.21 9.08
CA MET A 6 2.84 3.05 9.50
C MET A 6 1.99 1.76 9.55
N LEU A 7 0.77 1.81 10.07
CA LEU A 7 -0.16 0.66 10.01
C LEU A 7 -0.52 0.29 8.57
N LEU A 8 -0.82 1.28 7.71
CA LEU A 8 -1.20 1.04 6.31
C LEU A 8 -0.04 0.44 5.52
N LEU A 9 1.19 0.89 5.79
CA LEU A 9 2.41 0.32 5.26
C LEU A 9 2.57 -1.14 5.69
N PHE A 10 2.40 -1.42 6.99
CA PHE A 10 2.50 -2.78 7.53
C PHE A 10 1.45 -3.72 6.90
N ILE A 11 0.22 -3.24 6.73
CA ILE A 11 -0.86 -3.95 6.02
C ILE A 11 -0.49 -4.19 4.55
N GLY A 12 0.05 -3.18 3.86
CA GLY A 12 0.48 -3.29 2.47
C GLY A 12 1.58 -4.34 2.29
N ILE A 13 2.57 -4.37 3.20
CA ILE A 13 3.62 -5.38 3.23
C ILE A 13 3.04 -6.77 3.50
N CYS A 14 2.22 -6.94 4.55
CA CYS A 14 1.58 -8.22 4.85
C CYS A 14 0.77 -8.74 3.66
N LEU A 15 0.04 -7.85 2.97
CA LEU A 15 -0.75 -8.17 1.79
C LEU A 15 0.14 -8.59 0.60
N PHE A 16 1.21 -7.85 0.35
CA PHE A 16 2.20 -8.16 -0.68
C PHE A 16 2.86 -9.54 -0.45
N PHE A 17 3.29 -9.82 0.78
CA PHE A 17 3.85 -11.12 1.16
C PHE A 17 2.81 -12.24 1.08
N ALA A 18 1.54 -11.98 1.43
CA ALA A 18 0.47 -12.95 1.27
C ALA A 18 0.23 -13.32 -0.21
N GLY A 19 0.47 -12.40 -1.15
CA GLY A 19 0.45 -12.67 -2.60
C GLY A 19 1.67 -13.41 -3.12
N ILE A 20 2.82 -13.24 -2.47
CA ILE A 20 4.03 -14.01 -2.80
C ILE A 20 3.91 -15.47 -2.34
N LEU A 21 3.23 -15.73 -1.22
CA LEU A 21 3.08 -17.08 -0.67
C LEU A 21 2.38 -18.01 -1.69
N PRO A 22 3.05 -19.05 -2.19
CA PRO A 22 2.49 -19.95 -3.19
C PRO A 22 1.55 -20.95 -2.52
N LYS A 23 0.37 -20.51 -2.09
CA LYS A 23 -0.71 -21.43 -1.72
C LYS A 23 -1.31 -22.01 -2.99
N ARG A 24 -1.16 -23.33 -3.19
CA ARG A 24 -1.83 -24.12 -4.25
C ARG A 24 -3.33 -23.84 -4.19
N GLY A 25 -3.84 -22.99 -5.08
CA GLY A 25 -5.27 -22.65 -5.15
C GLY A 25 -5.58 -21.18 -5.45
N PHE A 26 -4.63 -20.26 -5.34
CA PHE A 26 -4.88 -18.87 -5.72
C PHE A 26 -4.78 -18.69 -7.25
N PRO A 27 -5.82 -18.15 -7.90
CA PRO A 27 -5.77 -17.88 -9.33
C PRO A 27 -4.74 -16.77 -9.62
N LEU A 28 -4.05 -16.88 -10.76
CA LEU A 28 -2.96 -15.98 -11.15
C LEU A 28 -3.37 -14.49 -11.09
N VAL A 29 -4.64 -14.21 -11.43
CA VAL A 29 -5.24 -12.86 -11.36
C VAL A 29 -5.27 -12.29 -9.94
N VAL A 30 -5.61 -13.10 -8.94
CA VAL A 30 -5.62 -12.67 -7.53
C VAL A 30 -4.21 -12.43 -7.06
N LYS A 31 -3.25 -13.27 -7.47
CA LYS A 31 -1.84 -13.09 -7.15
C LYS A 31 -1.28 -11.77 -7.69
N ILE A 32 -1.56 -11.46 -8.97
CA ILE A 32 -1.14 -10.20 -9.59
C ILE A 32 -1.83 -9.00 -8.95
N GLY A 33 -3.13 -9.11 -8.67
CA GLY A 33 -3.89 -8.05 -7.97
C GLY A 33 -3.37 -7.79 -6.55
N LEU A 34 -2.98 -8.84 -5.82
CA LEU A 34 -2.45 -8.73 -4.47
C LEU A 34 -1.03 -8.17 -4.45
N LEU A 35 -0.20 -8.56 -5.41
CA LEU A 35 1.15 -8.04 -5.60
C LEU A 35 1.11 -6.56 -6.03
N GLY A 36 0.29 -6.22 -7.02
CA GLY A 36 0.13 -4.85 -7.52
C GLY A 36 -0.54 -3.93 -6.51
N GLY A 37 -1.63 -4.38 -5.88
CA GLY A 37 -2.33 -3.63 -4.84
C GLY A 37 -1.48 -3.43 -3.59
N GLY A 38 -0.72 -4.45 -3.17
CA GLY A 38 0.24 -4.35 -2.08
C GLY A 38 1.36 -3.34 -2.40
N ALA A 39 1.98 -3.41 -3.57
CA ALA A 39 3.01 -2.46 -3.99
C ALA A 39 2.49 -1.01 -4.04
N LEU A 40 1.27 -0.81 -4.53
CA LEU A 40 0.64 0.51 -4.63
C LEU A 40 0.30 1.06 -3.23
N CYS A 41 -0.17 0.22 -2.30
CA CYS A 41 -0.41 0.61 -0.91
C CYS A 41 0.88 0.96 -0.16
N ILE A 42 1.97 0.21 -0.40
CA ILE A 42 3.28 0.51 0.19
C ILE A 42 3.80 1.84 -0.35
N GLY A 43 3.76 2.03 -1.67
CA GLY A 43 4.17 3.28 -2.31
C GLY A 43 3.37 4.49 -1.81
N PHE A 44 2.05 4.35 -1.69
CA PHE A 44 1.17 5.39 -1.16
C PHE A 44 1.46 5.70 0.32
N SER A 45 1.74 4.68 1.13
CA SER A 45 2.11 4.86 2.54
C SER A 45 3.43 5.59 2.70
N LEU A 46 4.44 5.23 1.88
CA LEU A 46 5.74 5.88 1.86
C LEU A 46 5.62 7.33 1.39
N PHE A 47 4.76 7.59 0.40
CA PHE A 47 4.46 8.94 -0.06
C PHE A 47 3.86 9.79 1.06
N MET A 48 2.84 9.29 1.77
CA MET A 48 2.24 9.99 2.93
C MET A 48 3.19 10.16 4.12
N PHE A 49 4.24 9.35 4.23
CA PHE A 49 5.26 9.48 5.27
C PHE A 49 6.27 10.61 4.97
N SER A 50 6.38 11.05 3.71
CA SER A 50 7.29 12.12 3.33
C SER A 50 6.81 13.49 3.86
N PRO A 51 7.68 14.30 4.49
CA PRO A 51 7.34 15.68 4.84
C PRO A 51 7.03 16.47 3.55
N GLY A 52 5.92 17.22 3.54
CA GLY A 52 5.37 17.88 2.34
C GLY A 52 4.27 17.11 1.61
N SER A 53 4.08 15.81 1.90
CA SER A 53 2.98 15.03 1.29
C SER A 53 1.60 15.50 1.77
N ALA A 54 1.49 16.01 3.00
CA ALA A 54 0.24 16.57 3.51
C ALA A 54 -0.22 17.80 2.69
N GLU A 55 0.72 18.62 2.22
CA GLU A 55 0.44 19.79 1.37
C GLU A 55 0.06 19.36 -0.05
N ILE A 56 0.76 18.36 -0.61
CA ILE A 56 0.44 17.79 -1.93
C ILE A 56 -0.93 17.09 -1.91
N MET A 57 -1.25 16.36 -0.84
CA MET A 57 -2.55 15.72 -0.68
C MET A 57 -3.66 16.76 -0.50
N ALA A 58 -3.43 17.82 0.27
CA ALA A 58 -4.39 18.91 0.43
C ALA A 58 -4.69 19.60 -0.91
N ASP A 59 -3.66 19.89 -1.70
CA ASP A 59 -3.80 20.45 -3.06
C ASP A 59 -4.53 19.48 -4.01
N LEU A 60 -4.21 18.18 -3.95
CA LEU A 60 -4.84 17.15 -4.78
C LEU A 60 -6.29 16.85 -4.40
N LEU A 61 -6.62 16.92 -3.10
CA LEU A 61 -7.98 16.76 -2.55
C LEU A 61 -8.76 18.08 -2.59
N GLY A 62 -8.14 19.19 -3.02
CA GLY A 62 -8.77 20.49 -3.21
C GLY A 62 -9.27 21.13 -1.92
N LEU A 63 -8.58 20.90 -0.79
CA LEU A 63 -8.91 21.42 0.53
C LEU A 63 -7.83 22.41 0.98
#